data_AF-A0A1K2ICU8-F1
#
_entry.id   AF-A0A1K2ICU8-F1
#
_cell.length_a   1.000
_cell.length_b   1.000
_cell.length_c   1.000
_cell.angle_alpha   90.00
_cell.angle_beta   90.00
_cell.angle_gamma   90.00
#
_symmetry.space_group_name_H-M   'P 1'
#
loop_
_entity.id
_entity.type
_entity.pdbx_description
1 polymer ?
#
loop_
_entity_poly.entity_id
_entity_poly.type
_entity_poly.pdbx_seq_one_letter_code
_entity_poly.pdbx_strand_id
1 'polypeptide(L)'
;MIIFFEELQSDFLSRSNVIANKKLYIQDELKQIDTFFNHQNFNVTTNNLFDNINNSYKPKIETIKKVFSEVKYGWDTFIKAYEHYYYNGKEIKFIPFEKGSDITQLQNDRFNERYEKYHIQGLEFGKYVLWLKEPEIKQNGKSNPSYLSHKQKLLALQYLGLNLVGIDDTKAGFVLSKILDLDETNTRKYIPKIYHNSKDNDVRTKRNFEKLLKLFENEQFEDVSKKIEQDINSLK
;
A
#
# COMPACT_ATOMS: atom_id res chain seq x y z
N MET A 1 13.61 5.92 -23.98
CA MET A 1 14.40 4.75 -23.58
C MET A 1 13.62 4.00 -22.52
N ILE A 2 13.70 2.67 -22.46
CA ILE A 2 13.10 1.89 -21.36
C ILE A 2 14.17 1.72 -20.29
N ILE A 3 13.82 2.02 -19.05
CA ILE A 3 14.65 1.78 -17.87
C ILE A 3 14.12 0.52 -17.20
N PHE A 4 14.89 -0.56 -17.29
CA PHE A 4 14.50 -1.87 -16.76
C PHE A 4 14.60 -1.94 -15.25
N PHE A 5 13.84 -2.86 -14.65
CA PHE A 5 13.84 -3.14 -13.22
C PHE A 5 15.26 -3.36 -12.66
N GLU A 6 16.10 -4.13 -13.36
CA GLU A 6 17.46 -4.42 -12.94
C GLU A 6 18.33 -3.16 -12.88
N GLU A 7 18.11 -2.21 -13.80
CA GLU A 7 18.80 -0.92 -13.81
C GLU A 7 18.36 -0.05 -12.63
N LEU A 8 17.05 0.01 -12.36
CA LEU A 8 16.49 0.74 -11.21
C LEU A 8 17.01 0.16 -9.89
N GLN A 9 17.04 -1.18 -9.79
CA GLN A 9 17.53 -1.91 -8.63
C GLN A 9 19.02 -1.67 -8.42
N SER A 10 19.83 -1.78 -9.47
CA SER A 10 21.28 -1.57 -9.42
C SER A 10 21.61 -0.13 -8.99
N ASP A 11 20.92 0.86 -9.57
CA ASP A 11 21.06 2.27 -9.21
C ASP A 11 20.74 2.49 -7.72
N PHE A 12 19.61 1.98 -7.23
CA PHE A 12 19.27 2.06 -5.81
C PHE A 12 20.32 1.41 -4.90
N LEU A 13 20.75 0.18 -5.23
CA LEU A 13 21.72 -0.56 -4.43
C LEU A 13 23.05 0.20 -4.34
N SER A 14 23.52 0.75 -5.45
CA SER A 14 24.74 1.56 -5.51
C SER A 14 24.67 2.77 -4.58
N ARG A 15 23.54 3.48 -4.56
CA ARG A 15 23.31 4.64 -3.67
C ARG A 15 23.13 4.23 -2.21
N SER A 16 22.52 3.07 -1.95
CA SER A 16 22.22 2.59 -0.59
C SER A 16 23.43 2.09 0.18
N ASN A 17 24.50 1.66 -0.51
CA ASN A 17 25.68 1.06 0.12
C ASN A 17 26.51 2.04 0.96
N VAL A 18 26.37 3.34 0.72
CA VAL A 18 27.07 4.40 1.47
C VAL A 18 26.23 4.96 2.64
N ILE A 19 25.03 4.42 2.86
CA ILE A 19 24.06 4.96 3.84
C ILE A 19 23.94 4.02 5.03
N ALA A 20 24.15 4.57 6.23
CA ALA A 20 24.11 3.79 7.47
C ALA A 20 22.71 3.23 7.78
N ASN A 21 21.65 3.99 7.49
CA ASN A 21 20.26 3.57 7.74
C ASN A 21 19.52 3.29 6.42
N LYS A 22 19.69 2.07 5.90
CA LYS A 22 19.02 1.61 4.67
C LYS A 22 17.49 1.64 4.77
N LYS A 23 16.91 1.47 5.96
CA LYS A 23 15.45 1.51 6.16
C LYS A 23 14.90 2.91 5.91
N LEU A 24 15.51 3.93 6.53
CA LEU A 24 15.12 5.33 6.30
C LEU A 24 15.27 5.70 4.82
N TYR A 25 16.30 5.19 4.16
CA TYR A 25 16.52 5.43 2.74
C TYR A 25 15.44 4.84 1.83
N ILE A 26 14.98 3.61 2.13
CA ILE A 26 13.85 3.00 1.42
C ILE A 26 12.58 3.84 1.63
N GLN A 27 12.32 4.31 2.85
CA GLN A 27 11.14 5.14 3.16
C GLN A 27 11.17 6.48 2.40
N ASP A 28 12.33 7.11 2.32
CA ASP A 28 12.49 8.34 1.55
C ASP A 28 12.29 8.11 0.04
N GLU A 29 12.80 6.99 -0.49
CA GLU A 29 12.59 6.60 -1.89
C GLU A 29 11.09 6.38 -2.18
N LEU A 30 10.40 5.60 -1.35
CA LEU A 30 8.95 5.36 -1.47
C LEU A 30 8.13 6.66 -1.37
N LYS A 31 8.47 7.56 -0.43
CA LYS A 31 7.80 8.87 -0.31
C LYS A 31 7.96 9.73 -1.57
N GLN A 32 9.10 9.65 -2.24
CA GLN A 32 9.31 10.37 -3.49
C GLN A 32 8.53 9.76 -4.64
N ILE A 33 8.37 8.44 -4.66
CA ILE A 33 7.51 7.72 -5.60
C ILE A 33 6.04 8.09 -5.38
N ASP A 34 5.58 8.18 -4.13
CA ASP A 34 4.22 8.65 -3.82
C ASP A 34 4.03 10.11 -4.28
N THR A 35 5.05 10.96 -4.09
CA THR A 35 5.01 12.35 -4.57
C THR A 35 4.94 12.41 -6.10
N PHE A 36 5.65 11.53 -6.80
CA PHE A 36 5.63 11.40 -8.26
C PHE A 36 4.23 11.10 -8.79
N PHE A 37 3.53 10.14 -8.19
CA PHE A 37 2.16 9.80 -8.60
C PHE A 37 1.15 10.88 -8.21
N ASN A 38 1.30 11.51 -7.04
CA ASN A 38 0.36 12.54 -6.58
C ASN A 38 0.49 13.88 -7.31
N HIS A 39 1.63 14.17 -7.95
CA HIS A 39 1.82 15.44 -8.65
C HIS A 39 0.90 15.61 -9.88
N GLN A 40 0.61 14.53 -10.61
CA GLN A 40 -0.21 14.61 -11.83
C GLN A 40 -1.72 14.66 -11.54
N ASN A 41 -2.17 14.21 -10.36
CA ASN A 41 -3.57 14.30 -9.95
C ASN A 41 -4.06 15.74 -9.73
N PHE A 42 -3.18 16.74 -9.65
CA PHE A 42 -3.54 18.15 -9.48
C PHE A 42 -3.95 18.88 -10.78
N ASN A 43 -3.77 18.27 -11.97
CA ASN A 43 -4.04 18.94 -13.24
C ASN A 43 -5.40 18.60 -13.89
N VAL A 44 -6.25 17.80 -13.24
CA VAL A 44 -7.49 17.28 -13.87
C VAL A 44 -8.76 18.07 -13.53
N THR A 45 -8.71 19.09 -12.66
CA THR A 45 -9.93 19.77 -12.13
C THR A 45 -10.11 21.25 -12.43
N THR A 46 -9.47 21.83 -13.45
CA THR A 46 -9.84 23.19 -13.90
C THR A 46 -9.92 23.31 -15.41
N ASN A 47 -11.16 23.43 -15.91
CA ASN A 47 -11.56 23.78 -17.26
C ASN A 47 -11.09 25.21 -17.65
N ASN A 48 -9.79 25.48 -17.67
CA ASN A 48 -9.26 26.74 -18.20
C ASN A 48 -8.28 26.45 -19.36
N LEU A 49 -8.75 26.80 -20.56
CA LEU A 49 -8.14 26.57 -21.87
C LEU A 49 -6.77 27.22 -22.12
N PHE A 50 -6.12 27.85 -21.12
CA PHE A 50 -4.86 28.57 -21.32
C PHE A 50 -3.92 28.57 -20.12
N ASP A 51 -4.04 27.62 -19.19
CA ASP A 51 -3.02 27.49 -18.14
C ASP A 51 -1.80 26.76 -18.70
N ASN A 52 -0.83 27.57 -19.12
CA ASN A 52 0.56 27.18 -19.31
C ASN A 52 0.98 26.28 -18.14
N ILE A 53 1.11 24.97 -18.44
CA ILE A 53 1.54 23.94 -17.52
C ILE A 53 2.98 24.24 -17.10
N ASN A 54 3.14 25.06 -16.07
CA ASN A 54 4.37 25.09 -15.30
C ASN A 54 4.43 23.77 -14.51
N ASN A 55 4.91 22.72 -15.18
CA ASN A 55 5.37 21.47 -14.59
C ASN A 55 6.51 21.79 -13.61
N SER A 56 6.16 22.24 -12.42
CA SER A 56 7.10 22.62 -11.35
C SER A 56 7.65 21.40 -10.61
N TYR A 57 7.18 20.20 -10.94
CA TYR A 57 7.68 18.97 -10.34
C TYR A 57 9.07 18.61 -10.85
N LYS A 58 10.00 18.67 -9.91
CA LYS A 58 11.38 18.23 -10.06
C LYS A 58 11.58 17.10 -9.05
N PRO A 59 11.51 15.83 -9.48
CA PRO A 59 11.81 14.72 -8.60
C PRO A 59 13.17 14.95 -7.94
N LYS A 60 13.28 14.71 -6.64
CA LYS A 60 14.57 14.89 -5.93
C LYS A 60 15.53 13.73 -6.21
N ILE A 61 14.98 12.56 -6.53
CA ILE A 61 15.72 11.33 -6.79
C ILE A 61 15.94 11.17 -8.28
N GLU A 62 17.19 10.94 -8.67
CA GLU A 62 17.61 10.87 -10.07
C GLU A 62 16.90 9.77 -10.85
N THR A 63 16.70 8.61 -10.23
CA THR A 63 15.94 7.48 -10.80
C THR A 63 14.52 7.89 -11.20
N ILE A 64 13.83 8.63 -10.33
CA ILE A 64 12.47 9.11 -10.57
C ILE A 64 12.48 10.22 -11.64
N LYS A 65 13.52 11.08 -11.69
CA LYS A 65 13.68 12.04 -12.79
C LYS A 65 13.79 11.37 -14.15
N LYS A 66 14.60 10.31 -14.24
CA LYS A 66 14.77 9.56 -15.49
C LYS A 66 13.43 8.95 -15.91
N VAL A 67 12.75 8.22 -15.02
CA VAL A 67 11.42 7.64 -15.32
C VAL A 67 10.42 8.73 -15.73
N PHE A 68 10.33 9.84 -14.99
CA PHE A 68 9.45 10.96 -15.32
C PHE A 68 9.74 11.53 -16.72
N SER A 69 11.01 11.73 -17.06
CA SER A 69 11.42 12.31 -18.33
C SER A 69 11.00 11.45 -19.53
N GLU A 70 10.97 10.12 -19.34
CA GLU A 70 10.56 9.16 -20.35
C GLU A 70 9.05 9.14 -20.51
N VAL A 71 8.29 9.13 -19.41
CA VAL A 71 6.84 8.82 -19.45
C VAL A 71 5.93 10.05 -19.51
N LYS A 72 6.47 11.27 -19.44
CA LYS A 72 5.68 12.52 -19.37
C LYS A 72 4.66 12.72 -20.50
N TYR A 73 4.85 12.10 -21.67
CA TYR A 73 3.94 12.22 -22.81
C TYR A 73 2.97 11.04 -22.97
N GLY A 74 3.06 10.02 -22.11
CA GLY A 74 2.20 8.84 -22.15
C GLY A 74 1.82 8.36 -20.76
N TRP A 75 1.58 9.32 -19.85
CA TRP A 75 1.28 9.09 -18.46
C TRP A 75 0.15 8.09 -18.27
N ASP A 76 -0.97 8.23 -18.99
CA ASP A 76 -2.12 7.35 -18.87
C ASP A 76 -1.82 5.89 -19.24
N THR A 77 -0.91 5.68 -20.18
CA THR A 77 -0.49 4.32 -20.58
C THR A 77 0.48 3.73 -19.57
N PHE A 78 1.41 4.56 -19.09
CA PHE A 78 2.33 4.21 -18.01
C PHE A 78 1.60 3.85 -16.71
N ILE A 79 0.67 4.69 -16.26
CA ILE A 79 0.00 4.53 -14.96
C ILE A 79 -0.91 3.30 -14.95
N LYS A 80 -1.63 3.01 -16.04
CA LYS A 80 -2.46 1.81 -16.16
C LYS A 80 -1.64 0.53 -16.04
N ALA A 81 -0.48 0.49 -16.71
CA ALA A 81 0.44 -0.64 -16.62
C ALA A 81 1.03 -0.78 -15.21
N TYR A 82 1.47 0.34 -14.62
CA TYR A 82 1.99 0.39 -13.26
C TYR A 82 0.96 -0.10 -12.23
N GLU A 83 -0.25 0.49 -12.20
CA GLU A 83 -1.28 0.15 -11.22
C GLU A 83 -1.71 -1.30 -11.36
N HIS A 84 -1.89 -1.79 -12.60
CA HIS A 84 -2.26 -3.16 -12.81
C HIS A 84 -1.21 -4.13 -12.24
N TYR A 85 0.08 -3.88 -12.52
CA TYR A 85 1.15 -4.71 -11.98
C TYR A 85 1.26 -4.59 -10.45
N TYR A 86 1.21 -3.36 -9.93
CA TYR A 86 1.35 -3.07 -8.51
C TYR A 86 0.27 -3.73 -7.65
N TYR A 87 -1.00 -3.71 -8.08
CA TYR A 87 -2.11 -4.28 -7.32
C TYR A 87 -2.34 -5.78 -7.56
N ASN A 88 -2.02 -6.29 -8.75
CA ASN A 88 -2.34 -7.68 -9.12
C ASN A 88 -1.12 -8.61 -9.19
N GLY A 89 0.10 -8.06 -9.21
CA GLY A 89 1.34 -8.82 -9.37
C GLY A 89 1.45 -9.51 -10.74
N LYS A 90 0.71 -9.05 -11.75
CA LYS A 90 0.64 -9.65 -13.08
C LYS A 90 0.90 -8.62 -14.15
N GLU A 91 1.59 -9.03 -15.20
CA GLU A 91 1.77 -8.21 -16.39
C GLU A 91 0.49 -8.20 -17.23
N ILE A 92 0.12 -7.02 -17.72
CA ILE A 92 -0.88 -6.87 -18.78
C ILE A 92 -0.20 -6.69 -20.12
N LYS A 93 -0.84 -7.21 -21.17
CA LYS A 93 -0.41 -6.97 -22.53
C LYS A 93 -0.76 -5.55 -22.95
N PHE A 94 0.14 -4.92 -23.70
CA PHE A 94 -0.17 -3.67 -24.39
C PHE A 94 -1.26 -3.95 -25.44
N ILE A 95 -2.25 -3.06 -25.51
CA ILE A 95 -3.30 -3.11 -26.54
C ILE A 95 -3.02 -1.95 -27.50
N PRO A 96 -2.62 -2.24 -28.75
CA PRO A 96 -2.37 -1.20 -29.74
C PRO A 96 -3.62 -0.37 -30.01
N PHE A 97 -3.40 0.93 -30.24
CA PHE A 97 -4.44 1.83 -30.70
C PHE A 97 -4.83 1.49 -32.15
N GLU A 98 -6.14 1.48 -32.37
CA GLU A 98 -6.70 1.31 -33.71
C GLU A 98 -6.31 2.49 -34.59
N LYS A 99 -6.02 2.19 -35.86
CA LYS A 99 -5.63 3.19 -36.84
C LYS A 99 -6.80 4.14 -37.10
N GLY A 100 -6.60 5.44 -36.83
CA GLY A 100 -7.55 6.48 -37.23
C GLY A 100 -7.60 6.69 -38.75
N SER A 101 -8.68 7.30 -39.24
CA SER A 101 -8.88 7.57 -40.68
C SER A 101 -7.77 8.42 -41.31
N ASP A 102 -7.17 9.31 -40.52
CA ASP A 102 -6.34 10.41 -41.03
C ASP A 102 -4.82 10.16 -40.93
N ILE A 103 -4.41 8.96 -40.52
CA ILE A 103 -2.99 8.59 -40.38
C ILE A 103 -2.61 7.39 -41.25
N THR A 104 -1.36 7.36 -41.71
CA THR A 104 -0.80 6.19 -42.40
C THR A 104 -0.56 5.04 -41.42
N GLN A 105 -0.46 3.81 -41.93
CA GLN A 105 -0.12 2.65 -41.09
C GLN A 105 1.23 2.86 -40.38
N LEU A 106 2.23 3.35 -41.10
CA LEU A 106 3.57 3.63 -40.54
C LEU A 106 3.53 4.64 -39.38
N GLN A 107 2.67 5.66 -39.46
CA GLN A 107 2.47 6.61 -38.36
C GLN A 107 1.78 5.95 -37.17
N ASN A 108 0.77 5.11 -37.41
CA ASN A 108 0.11 4.35 -36.36
C ASN A 108 1.06 3.36 -35.66
N ASP A 109 1.91 2.68 -36.43
CA ASP A 109 2.91 1.74 -35.90
C ASP A 109 3.93 2.47 -35.02
N ARG A 110 4.44 3.61 -35.48
CA ARG A 110 5.36 4.47 -34.68
C ARG A 110 4.70 5.01 -33.42
N PHE A 111 3.41 5.36 -33.51
CA PHE A 111 2.63 5.79 -32.36
C PHE A 111 2.52 4.64 -31.35
N ASN A 112 2.09 3.46 -31.78
CA ASN A 112 1.99 2.28 -30.94
C ASN A 112 3.34 1.87 -30.33
N GLU A 113 4.42 1.87 -31.09
CA GLU A 113 5.78 1.56 -30.61
C GLU A 113 6.21 2.52 -29.48
N ARG A 114 5.84 3.81 -29.58
CA ARG A 114 6.13 4.80 -28.54
C ARG A 114 5.31 4.55 -27.28
N TYR A 115 4.04 4.22 -27.42
CA TYR A 115 3.15 3.98 -26.28
C TYR A 115 3.40 2.63 -25.61
N GLU A 116 3.81 1.62 -26.36
CA GLU A 116 4.28 0.35 -25.84
C GLU A 116 5.50 0.54 -24.92
N LYS A 117 6.42 1.46 -25.26
CA LYS A 117 7.54 1.80 -24.36
C LYS A 117 7.06 2.38 -23.02
N TYR A 118 6.00 3.19 -23.01
CA TYR A 118 5.41 3.72 -21.77
C TYR A 118 4.72 2.63 -20.95
N HIS A 119 4.03 1.73 -21.62
CA HIS A 119 3.43 0.54 -21.02
C HIS A 119 4.49 -0.32 -20.34
N ILE A 120 5.57 -0.67 -21.06
CA ILE A 120 6.68 -1.46 -20.51
C ILE A 120 7.32 -0.72 -19.34
N GLN A 121 7.57 0.59 -19.46
CA GLN A 121 8.14 1.39 -18.37
C GLN A 121 7.26 1.35 -17.10
N GLY A 122 5.93 1.31 -17.25
CA GLY A 122 4.99 1.16 -16.14
C GLY A 122 5.14 -0.18 -15.42
N LEU A 123 5.27 -1.28 -16.18
CA LEU A 123 5.53 -2.61 -15.63
C LEU A 123 6.87 -2.67 -14.89
N GLU A 124 7.95 -2.20 -15.52
CA GLU A 124 9.30 -2.19 -14.94
C GLU A 124 9.38 -1.35 -13.66
N PHE A 125 8.69 -0.20 -13.65
CA PHE A 125 8.60 0.62 -12.46
C PHE A 125 7.74 -0.03 -11.36
N GLY A 126 6.66 -0.72 -11.73
CA GLY A 126 5.86 -1.52 -10.80
C GLY A 126 6.66 -2.62 -10.11
N LYS A 127 7.50 -3.35 -10.86
CA LYS A 127 8.47 -4.33 -10.34
C LYS A 127 9.40 -3.69 -9.31
N TYR A 128 9.97 -2.53 -9.66
CA TYR A 128 10.86 -1.80 -8.78
C TYR A 128 10.20 -1.35 -7.47
N VAL A 129 8.98 -0.79 -7.53
CA VAL A 129 8.26 -0.35 -6.32
C VAL A 129 7.94 -1.55 -5.41
N LEU A 130 7.46 -2.66 -5.98
CA LEU A 130 7.20 -3.86 -5.19
C LEU A 130 8.48 -4.42 -4.57
N TRP A 131 9.60 -4.38 -5.29
CA TRP A 131 10.91 -4.77 -4.77
C TRP A 131 11.41 -3.84 -3.66
N LEU A 132 11.22 -2.52 -3.75
CA LEU A 132 11.54 -1.59 -2.65
C LEU A 132 10.69 -1.86 -1.41
N LYS A 133 9.45 -2.32 -1.63
CA LYS A 133 8.57 -2.80 -0.56
C LYS A 133 8.93 -4.22 -0.13
N GLU A 134 9.74 -5.00 -0.85
CA GLU A 134 10.12 -6.36 -0.43
C GLU A 134 10.81 -6.41 0.94
N PRO A 135 11.70 -5.50 1.34
CA PRO A 135 12.18 -5.44 2.72
C PRO A 135 11.06 -5.24 3.74
N GLU A 136 9.98 -4.54 3.39
CA GLU A 136 8.76 -4.45 4.19
C GLU A 136 7.92 -5.74 4.06
N ILE A 137 7.84 -6.37 2.89
CA ILE A 137 7.03 -7.56 2.57
C ILE A 137 7.70 -8.87 3.04
N LYS A 138 9.03 -8.96 3.10
CA LYS A 138 9.83 -10.05 3.69
C LYS A 138 9.93 -9.90 5.21
N GLN A 139 9.79 -8.66 5.72
CA GLN A 139 9.37 -8.39 7.10
C GLN A 139 7.86 -8.63 7.32
N ASN A 140 7.10 -8.97 6.28
CA ASN A 140 5.71 -9.43 6.36
C ASN A 140 5.54 -10.92 5.99
N GLY A 141 6.56 -11.59 5.45
CA GLY A 141 6.58 -13.03 5.13
C GLY A 141 7.07 -13.93 6.27
N LYS A 142 7.82 -13.36 7.21
CA LYS A 142 7.46 -13.53 8.62
C LYS A 142 6.63 -12.32 8.88
N SER A 143 5.35 -12.43 9.28
CA SER A 143 4.72 -11.30 9.95
C SER A 143 5.78 -10.76 10.91
N ASN A 144 6.16 -9.47 10.84
CA ASN A 144 6.55 -8.79 12.07
C ASN A 144 5.52 -9.29 13.05
N PRO A 145 5.88 -10.14 14.05
CA PRO A 145 4.88 -10.81 14.86
C PRO A 145 4.03 -9.67 15.30
N SER A 146 2.78 -9.64 14.83
CA SER A 146 1.90 -8.53 15.17
C SER A 146 2.08 -8.45 16.67
N TYR A 147 2.55 -7.29 17.16
CA TYR A 147 2.87 -7.18 18.59
C TYR A 147 1.66 -7.67 19.42
N LEU A 148 0.50 -7.57 18.77
CA LEU A 148 -0.77 -8.17 19.07
C LEU A 148 -0.90 -9.65 18.62
N SER A 149 -1.12 -10.53 19.58
CA SER A 149 -1.69 -11.86 19.36
C SER A 149 -3.06 -11.81 18.67
N HIS A 150 -3.54 -12.95 18.16
CA HIS A 150 -4.88 -13.09 17.55
C HIS A 150 -5.98 -12.40 18.37
N LYS A 151 -6.02 -12.67 19.68
CA LYS A 151 -6.99 -12.09 20.62
C LYS A 151 -6.87 -10.56 20.71
N GLN A 152 -5.64 -10.06 20.70
CA GLN A 152 -5.35 -8.63 20.78
C GLN A 152 -5.72 -7.91 19.47
N LYS A 153 -5.56 -8.54 18.31
CA LYS A 153 -6.03 -8.01 17.02
C LYS A 153 -7.55 -7.83 17.00
N LEU A 154 -8.30 -8.84 17.45
CA LEU A 154 -9.77 -8.78 17.49
C LEU A 154 -10.27 -7.74 18.49
N LEU A 155 -9.64 -7.63 19.66
CA LEU A 155 -9.95 -6.56 20.61
C LEU A 155 -9.65 -5.18 20.04
N ALA A 156 -8.51 -5.00 19.37
CA ALA A 156 -8.14 -3.71 18.80
C ALA A 156 -9.16 -3.25 17.75
N LEU A 157 -9.63 -4.16 16.90
CA LEU A 157 -10.71 -3.88 15.95
C LEU A 157 -12.01 -3.46 16.64
N GLN A 158 -12.39 -4.11 17.74
CA GLN A 158 -13.57 -3.74 18.50
C GLN A 158 -13.48 -2.31 19.04
N TYR A 159 -12.31 -1.90 19.54
CA TYR A 159 -12.06 -0.51 19.99
C TYR A 159 -12.03 0.50 18.85
N LEU A 160 -11.64 0.08 17.65
CA LEU A 160 -11.72 0.88 16.42
C LEU A 160 -13.15 0.96 15.83
N GLY A 161 -14.14 0.37 16.51
CA GLY A 161 -15.55 0.47 16.13
C GLY A 161 -16.12 -0.74 15.41
N LEU A 162 -15.39 -1.86 15.31
CA LEU A 162 -15.95 -3.10 14.78
C LEU A 162 -17.03 -3.65 15.73
N ASN A 163 -18.28 -3.62 15.28
CA ASN A 163 -19.42 -4.17 16.00
C ASN A 163 -20.01 -5.37 15.23
N LEU A 164 -19.88 -6.56 15.82
CA LEU A 164 -20.39 -7.82 15.27
C LEU A 164 -21.62 -8.32 16.04
N VAL A 165 -22.16 -7.53 16.98
CA VAL A 165 -23.35 -7.92 17.74
C VAL A 165 -24.53 -8.15 16.79
N GLY A 166 -25.12 -9.34 16.87
CA GLY A 166 -26.23 -9.77 16.00
C GLY A 166 -25.81 -10.37 14.66
N ILE A 167 -24.51 -10.42 14.36
CA ILE A 167 -23.97 -11.13 13.20
C ILE A 167 -23.69 -12.59 13.60
N ASP A 168 -23.93 -13.53 12.69
CA ASP A 168 -23.57 -14.93 12.87
C ASP A 168 -22.04 -15.10 13.05
N ASP A 169 -21.61 -15.65 14.19
CA ASP A 169 -20.20 -15.82 14.54
C ASP A 169 -19.43 -16.67 13.52
N THR A 170 -20.08 -17.62 12.85
CA THR A 170 -19.44 -18.47 11.84
C THR A 170 -19.14 -17.66 10.59
N LYS A 171 -20.12 -16.89 10.10
CA LYS A 171 -19.96 -16.01 8.94
C LYS A 171 -18.96 -14.88 9.24
N ALA A 172 -19.08 -14.25 10.40
CA ALA A 172 -18.16 -13.21 10.83
C ALA A 172 -16.73 -13.76 10.99
N GLY A 173 -16.58 -14.95 11.59
CA GLY A 173 -15.31 -15.63 11.76
C GLY A 173 -14.64 -15.96 10.42
N PHE A 174 -15.40 -16.49 9.46
CA PHE A 174 -14.90 -16.76 8.11
C PHE A 174 -14.39 -15.48 7.45
N VAL A 175 -15.19 -14.41 7.40
CA VAL A 175 -14.78 -13.15 6.75
C VAL A 175 -13.59 -12.51 7.44
N LEU A 176 -13.61 -12.40 8.78
CA LEU A 176 -12.53 -11.76 9.54
C LEU A 176 -11.21 -12.54 9.49
N SER A 177 -11.27 -13.87 9.45
CA SER A 177 -10.07 -14.69 9.33
C SER A 177 -9.37 -14.46 7.99
N LYS A 178 -10.13 -14.23 6.90
CA LYS A 178 -9.57 -13.85 5.60
C LYS A 178 -9.00 -12.44 5.60
N ILE A 179 -9.69 -11.47 6.22
CA ILE A 179 -9.22 -10.08 6.31
C ILE A 179 -7.91 -9.98 7.11
N LEU A 180 -7.81 -10.73 8.21
CA LEU A 180 -6.68 -10.65 9.14
C LEU A 180 -5.54 -11.61 8.85
N ASP A 181 -5.73 -12.50 7.86
CA ASP A 181 -4.88 -13.65 7.58
C ASP A 181 -4.60 -14.48 8.85
N LEU A 182 -5.68 -14.95 9.48
CA LEU A 182 -5.66 -15.71 10.73
C LEU A 182 -6.45 -17.03 10.60
N ASP A 183 -6.28 -17.91 11.59
CA ASP A 183 -7.02 -19.17 11.67
C ASP A 183 -8.51 -18.95 11.97
N GLU A 184 -9.37 -19.43 11.07
CA GLU A 184 -10.83 -19.31 11.14
C GLU A 184 -11.42 -19.86 12.45
N THR A 185 -10.96 -21.03 12.89
CA THR A 185 -11.48 -21.71 14.08
C THR A 185 -11.25 -20.86 15.34
N ASN A 186 -10.04 -20.33 15.47
CA ASN A 186 -9.68 -19.42 16.55
C ASN A 186 -10.42 -18.09 16.44
N THR A 187 -10.57 -17.52 15.23
CA THR A 187 -11.29 -16.26 15.04
C THR A 187 -12.74 -16.40 15.51
N ARG A 188 -13.45 -17.44 15.04
CA ARG A 188 -14.82 -17.76 15.47
C ARG A 188 -14.92 -17.94 16.99
N LYS A 189 -13.95 -18.62 17.60
CA LYS A 189 -13.91 -18.85 19.06
C LYS A 189 -13.74 -17.55 19.86
N TYR A 190 -13.00 -16.58 19.34
CA TYR A 190 -12.67 -15.34 20.05
C TYR A 190 -13.68 -14.22 19.85
N ILE A 191 -14.41 -14.18 18.73
CA ILE A 191 -15.44 -13.16 18.44
C ILE A 191 -16.43 -12.96 19.60
N PRO A 192 -17.16 -13.97 20.11
CA PRO A 192 -18.11 -13.72 21.19
C PRO A 192 -17.42 -13.18 22.45
N LYS A 193 -16.16 -13.54 22.66
CA LYS A 193 -15.39 -13.14 23.85
C LYS A 193 -14.90 -11.70 23.81
N ILE A 194 -14.92 -11.00 22.67
CA ILE A 194 -14.55 -9.57 22.68
C ILE A 194 -15.64 -8.68 23.32
N TYR A 195 -16.88 -9.18 23.37
CA TYR A 195 -18.04 -8.44 23.89
C TYR A 195 -18.48 -8.86 25.30
N HIS A 196 -18.13 -10.06 25.77
CA HIS A 196 -18.57 -10.56 27.08
C HIS A 196 -17.53 -10.35 28.18
N ASN A 197 -17.90 -9.74 29.31
CA ASN A 197 -17.01 -9.65 30.47
C ASN A 197 -17.27 -10.81 31.45
N SER A 198 -16.37 -11.79 31.50
CA SER A 198 -16.47 -12.96 32.38
C SER A 198 -15.10 -13.33 32.96
N LYS A 199 -15.06 -13.93 34.14
CA LYS A 199 -13.79 -14.36 34.79
C LYS A 199 -12.99 -15.35 33.93
N ASP A 200 -13.67 -16.19 33.15
CA ASP A 200 -13.05 -17.16 32.26
C ASP A 200 -12.73 -16.60 30.85
N ASN A 201 -12.79 -15.27 30.69
CA ASN A 201 -12.52 -14.64 29.40
C ASN A 201 -11.01 -14.54 29.15
N ASP A 202 -10.51 -15.44 28.31
CA ASP A 202 -9.12 -15.51 27.91
C ASP A 202 -8.72 -14.47 26.83
N VAL A 203 -9.66 -13.65 26.35
CA VAL A 203 -9.48 -12.55 25.41
C VAL A 203 -9.42 -11.21 26.16
N ARG A 204 -10.42 -10.86 26.96
CA ARG A 204 -10.47 -9.60 27.75
C ARG A 204 -9.67 -9.71 29.05
N THR A 205 -8.37 -9.96 28.94
CA THR A 205 -7.44 -10.06 30.09
C THR A 205 -6.66 -8.77 30.29
N LYS A 206 -6.23 -8.50 31.54
CA LYS A 206 -5.38 -7.35 31.88
C LYS A 206 -4.15 -7.27 30.97
N ARG A 207 -3.46 -8.40 30.76
CA ARG A 207 -2.30 -8.51 29.87
C ARG A 207 -2.61 -8.10 28.42
N ASN A 208 -3.78 -8.46 27.91
CA ASN A 208 -4.17 -8.07 26.55
C ASN A 208 -4.47 -6.59 26.49
N PHE A 209 -5.25 -6.05 27.43
CA PHE A 209 -5.55 -4.62 27.47
C PHE A 209 -4.32 -3.75 27.67
N GLU A 210 -3.37 -4.11 28.54
CA GLU A 210 -2.12 -3.35 28.72
C GLU A 210 -1.29 -3.27 27.44
N LYS A 211 -1.30 -4.32 26.61
CA LYS A 211 -0.66 -4.29 25.30
C LYS A 211 -1.41 -3.40 24.31
N LEU A 212 -2.74 -3.40 24.36
CA LEU A 212 -3.54 -2.50 23.53
C LEU A 212 -3.35 -1.04 23.96
N LEU A 213 -3.38 -0.76 25.26
CA LEU A 213 -3.20 0.59 25.81
C LEU A 213 -1.90 1.22 25.29
N LYS A 214 -0.77 0.50 25.42
CA LYS A 214 0.52 0.95 24.88
C LYS A 214 0.49 1.18 23.37
N LEU A 215 -0.24 0.35 22.62
CA LEU A 215 -0.37 0.52 21.17
C LEU A 215 -1.14 1.81 20.85
N PHE A 216 -2.30 2.01 21.47
CA PHE A 216 -3.16 3.16 21.19
C PHE A 216 -2.59 4.48 21.72
N GLU A 217 -1.82 4.47 22.82
CA GLU A 217 -1.05 5.63 23.30
C GLU A 217 0.02 6.06 22.29
N ASN A 218 0.80 5.12 21.75
CA ASN A 218 1.86 5.42 20.78
C ASN A 218 1.30 6.03 19.48
N GLU A 219 0.09 5.64 19.10
CA GLU A 219 -0.62 6.11 17.90
C GLU A 219 -1.57 7.30 18.19
N GLN A 220 -1.49 7.90 19.38
CA GLN A 220 -2.24 9.11 19.78
C GLN A 220 -3.77 8.98 19.76
N PHE A 221 -4.32 7.78 20.00
CA PHE A 221 -5.76 7.55 20.14
C PHE A 221 -6.25 7.77 21.59
N GLU A 222 -6.21 9.01 22.08
CA GLU A 222 -6.48 9.35 23.49
C GLU A 222 -7.84 8.82 24.01
N ASP A 223 -8.90 8.96 23.22
CA ASP A 223 -10.25 8.52 23.62
C ASP A 223 -10.37 7.00 23.72
N VAL A 224 -9.65 6.27 22.87
CA VAL A 224 -9.61 4.81 22.90
C VAL A 224 -8.77 4.34 24.08
N SER A 225 -7.63 4.96 24.33
CA SER A 225 -6.77 4.66 25.49
C SER A 225 -7.54 4.83 26.80
N LYS A 226 -8.29 5.93 26.98
CA LYS A 226 -9.15 6.13 28.16
C LYS A 226 -10.20 5.03 28.33
N LYS A 227 -10.82 4.56 27.24
CA LYS A 227 -11.77 3.44 27.29
C LYS A 227 -11.09 2.14 27.70
N ILE A 228 -9.90 1.87 27.19
CA ILE A 228 -9.12 0.69 27.56
C ILE A 228 -8.74 0.72 29.06
N GLU A 229 -8.32 1.87 29.58
CA GLU A 229 -8.03 2.05 31.02
C GLU A 229 -9.25 1.78 31.90
N GLN A 230 -10.41 2.30 31.51
CA GLN A 230 -11.67 2.02 32.21
C GLN A 230 -11.98 0.52 32.23
N ASP A 231 -11.80 -0.15 31.09
CA ASP A 231 -12.01 -1.58 30.98
C ASP A 231 -11.00 -2.38 31.83
N ILE A 232 -9.73 -1.97 31.89
CA ILE A 232 -8.71 -2.56 32.79
C ILE A 232 -9.14 -2.43 34.26
N ASN A 233 -9.59 -1.25 34.67
CA ASN A 233 -10.02 -0.97 36.05
C ASN A 233 -11.31 -1.71 36.43
N SER A 234 -12.12 -2.07 35.43
CA SER A 234 -13.34 -2.86 35.62
C SER A 234 -13.13 -4.37 35.72
N LEU A 235 -11.92 -4.86 35.42
CA LEU A 235 -11.58 -6.28 35.57
C LEU A 235 -11.56 -6.65 37.06
N LYS A 236 -12.46 -7.55 37.45
CA LYS A 236 -12.54 -8.13 38.81
C LYS A 236 -11.62 -9.32 38.97
#